data_AF-A0A382QM26-F1
#
_entry.id   AF-A0A382QM26-F1
#
_cell.length_a   1.000
_cell.length_b   1.000
_cell.length_c   1.000
_cell.angle_alpha   90.00
_cell.angle_beta   90.00
_cell.angle_gamma   90.00
#
_symmetry.space_group_name_H-M   'P 1'
#
loop_
_entity.id
_entity.type
_entity.pdbx_description
1 polymer ?
#
loop_
_entity_poly.entity_id
_entity_poly.type
_entity_poly.pdbx_seq_one_letter_code
_entity_poly.pdbx_strand_id
1 'polypeptide(L)' 'MSNSKRLRIAVQKSGRLSDDSIALLKAIGIKLNIRDRLLIAHSTNQPIDLLRVRDDDIPGLVMDGVVD' A
#
# COMPACT_ATOMS: atom_id res chain seq x y z
N MET A 1 -10.89 2.16 16.88
CA MET A 1 -9.50 1.99 16.41
C MET A 1 -9.30 0.52 16.10
N SER A 2 -9.31 0.15 14.82
CA SER A 2 -9.23 -1.27 14.45
C SER A 2 -7.82 -1.77 14.70
N ASN A 3 -7.69 -2.61 15.72
CA ASN A 3 -6.49 -3.29 16.20
C ASN A 3 -5.95 -4.32 15.18
N SER A 4 -5.76 -3.91 13.93
CA SER A 4 -5.09 -4.73 12.94
C SER A 4 -3.61 -4.63 13.20
N LYS A 5 -2.98 -5.73 13.62
CA LYS A 5 -1.54 -5.86 13.84
C LYS A 5 -0.71 -5.74 12.54
N ARG A 6 -1.31 -5.22 11.47
CA ARG A 6 -0.75 -5.13 10.11
C ARG A 6 -0.60 -3.66 9.74
N LEU A 7 0.59 -3.30 9.28
CA LEU A 7 0.93 -1.98 8.78
C LEU A 7 0.21 -1.73 7.45
N ARG A 8 -0.49 -0.60 7.34
CA ARG A 8 -1.23 -0.21 6.13
C ARG A 8 -0.45 0.86 5.38
N ILE A 9 0.05 0.52 4.19
CA ILE A 9 0.82 1.46 3.36
C ILE A 9 -0.06 1.88 2.18
N ALA A 10 -0.26 3.18 1.99
CA ALA A 10 -0.89 3.71 0.77
C ALA A 10 0.16 3.97 -0.33
N VAL A 11 -0.13 3.53 -1.55
CA VAL A 11 0.68 3.82 -2.75
C VAL A 11 -0.21 4.22 -3.92
N GLN A 12 0.35 5.01 -4.84
CA GLN A 12 -0.34 5.38 -6.07
C GLN A 12 -0.70 4.13 -6.87
N LYS A 13 -1.97 3.97 -7.25
CA LYS A 13 -2.46 2.83 -8.02
C LYS A 13 -1.86 2.78 -9.42
N SER A 14 -1.83 3.92 -10.10
CA SER A 14 -1.35 4.08 -11.46
C SER A 14 -0.86 5.51 -11.65
N GLY A 15 0.29 5.70 -12.28
CA GLY A 15 0.88 7.02 -12.46
C GLY A 15 2.39 6.97 -12.30
N ARG A 16 2.99 8.16 -12.15
CA ARG A 16 4.45 8.33 -12.15
C ARG A 16 5.17 7.65 -10.99
N LEU A 17 4.49 7.43 -9.86
CA LEU A 17 5.09 6.88 -8.65
C LEU A 17 4.78 5.39 -8.43
N SER A 18 3.85 4.82 -9.18
CA SER A 18 3.36 3.45 -8.97
C SER A 18 4.49 2.41 -9.04
N ASP A 19 5.21 2.37 -10.17
CA ASP A 19 6.14 1.28 -10.45
C ASP A 19 7.37 1.34 -9.55
N ASP A 20 7.92 2.53 -9.35
CA ASP A 20 9.09 2.75 -8.48
C ASP A 20 8.76 2.48 -7.00
N SER A 21 7.57 2.86 -6.52
CA SER A 21 7.13 2.56 -5.15
C SER A 21 7.00 1.05 -4.92
N ILE A 22 6.42 0.34 -5.90
CA ILE A 22 6.29 -1.12 -5.83
C ILE A 22 7.67 -1.79 -5.93
N ALA A 23 8.55 -1.29 -6.79
CA ALA A 23 9.91 -1.79 -6.94
C ALA A 23 10.70 -1.66 -5.63
N LEU A 24 10.60 -0.51 -4.95
CA LEU A 24 11.22 -0.28 -3.65
C LEU A 24 10.74 -1.28 -2.60
N LEU A 25 9.42 -1.49 -2.47
CA LEU A 25 8.85 -2.44 -1.51
C LEU A 25 9.32 -3.88 -1.79
N LYS A 26 9.43 -4.27 -3.06
CA LYS A 26 9.99 -5.57 -3.46
C LYS A 26 11.48 -5.67 -3.17
N ALA A 27 12.25 -4.60 -3.39
CA ALA A 27 13.70 -4.55 -3.19
C ALA A 27 14.08 -4.73 -1.72
N ILE A 28 13.28 -4.21 -0.79
CA ILE A 28 13.45 -4.44 0.65
C ILE A 28 12.89 -5.79 1.14
N GLY A 29 12.42 -6.65 0.21
CA GLY A 29 12.00 -8.02 0.49
C GLY A 29 10.53 -8.22 0.82
N ILE A 30 9.65 -7.23 0.60
CA ILE A 30 8.21 -7.40 0.79
C ILE A 30 7.62 -8.12 -0.42
N LYS A 31 7.11 -9.34 -0.20
CA LYS A 31 6.43 -10.13 -1.23
C LYS A 31 4.97 -9.71 -1.33
N LEU A 32 4.64 -9.00 -2.41
CA LEU A 32 3.31 -8.48 -2.69
C LEU A 32 2.71 -9.18 -3.91
N ASN A 33 1.50 -9.72 -3.78
CA ASN A 33 0.72 -10.20 -4.91
C ASN A 33 -0.23 -9.11 -5.38
N ILE A 34 0.25 -8.27 -6.31
CA ILE A 34 -0.52 -7.14 -6.85
C ILE A 34 -1.32 -7.63 -8.05
N ARG A 35 -2.65 -7.44 -7.99
CA ARG A 35 -3.57 -7.70 -9.10
C ARG A 35 -4.23 -6.39 -9.51
N ASP A 36 -4.32 -6.12 -10.80
CA ASP A 36 -4.75 -4.80 -11.31
C ASP A 36 -6.17 -4.38 -10.93
N ARG A 37 -7.07 -5.36 -10.72
CA ARG A 37 -8.45 -5.09 -10.31
C ARG A 37 -8.60 -4.87 -8.81
N LEU A 38 -7.61 -5.22 -7.98
CA LEU A 38 -7.71 -5.11 -6.53
C LEU A 38 -7.10 -3.79 -6.04
N LEU A 39 -7.84 -3.12 -5.16
CA LEU A 39 -7.37 -1.91 -4.46
C LEU A 39 -6.48 -2.24 -3.27
N ILE A 40 -6.52 -3.47 -2.78
CA ILE A 40 -5.74 -3.91 -1.62
C ILE A 40 -4.90 -5.12 -2.04
N ALA A 41 -3.60 -5.06 -1.76
CA ALA A 41 -2.68 -6.17 -1.91
C ALA A 41 -2.10 -6.56 -0.55
N HIS A 42 -2.23 -7.82 -0.18
CA HIS A 42 -1.68 -8.34 1.06
C HIS A 42 -0.28 -8.87 0.85
N SER A 43 0.66 -8.51 1.73
CA SER A 43 1.96 -9.15 1.76
C SER A 43 1.83 -10.61 2.22
N THR A 44 2.56 -11.50 1.57
CA THR A 44 2.58 -12.94 1.90
C THR A 44 3.62 -13.31 2.94
N ASN A 45 4.58 -12.42 3.23
CA ASN A 45 5.68 -12.67 4.15
C ASN A 45 5.79 -11.66 5.30
N GLN A 46 5.12 -10.50 5.21
CA GLN A 46 5.11 -9.48 6.25
C GLN A 46 3.68 -9.13 6.67
N PRO A 47 3.46 -8.62 7.90
CA PRO A 47 2.16 -8.12 8.33
C PRO A 47 1.91 -6.74 7.72
N ILE A 48 1.81 -6.66 6.39
CA ILE A 48 1.67 -5.41 5.64
C ILE A 48 0.49 -5.55 4.66
N ASP A 49 -0.36 -4.53 4.63
CA ASP A 49 -1.42 -4.35 3.66
C ASP A 49 -1.13 -3.11 2.81
N LEU A 50 -1.08 -3.30 1.50
CA LEU A 50 -0.79 -2.24 0.54
C LEU A 50 -2.10 -1.76 -0.08
N LEU A 51 -2.48 -0.50 0.17
CA LEU A 51 -3.64 0.16 -0.41
C LEU A 51 -3.21 0.91 -1.66
N ARG A 52 -3.80 0.57 -2.80
CA ARG A 52 -3.60 1.23 -4.10
C ARG A 52 -4.69 2.27 -4.31
N VAL A 53 -4.33 3.53 -4.16
CA VAL A 53 -5.25 4.68 -4.16
C VAL A 53 -4.83 5.73 -5.19
N ARG A 54 -5.59 6.81 -5.35
CA ARG A 54 -5.11 7.97 -6.09
C ARG A 54 -4.08 8.70 -5.23
N ASP A 55 -3.11 9.32 -5.88
CA ASP A 55 -2.08 10.13 -5.24
C ASP A 55 -2.68 11.27 -4.39
N ASP A 56 -3.68 11.97 -4.93
CA ASP A 56 -4.35 13.07 -4.23
C ASP A 56 -5.09 12.63 -2.94
N ASP A 57 -5.47 11.35 -2.83
CA ASP A 57 -6.16 10.80 -1.65
C ASP A 57 -5.19 10.42 -0.52
N ILE A 58 -3.90 10.19 -0.82
CA ILE A 58 -2.91 9.70 0.18
C ILE A 58 -2.78 10.66 1.38
N PRO A 59 -2.64 12.00 1.20
CA PRO A 59 -2.54 12.91 2.34
C PRO A 59 -3.74 12.83 3.27
N GLY A 60 -4.96 12.75 2.72
CA GLY A 60 -6.19 12.63 3.51
C GLY A 60 -6.25 11.32 4.29
N LEU A 61 -5.89 10.20 3.64
CA LEU A 61 -5.88 8.88 4.29
C LEU A 61 -4.91 8.80 5.48
N VAL A 62 -3.77 9.50 5.39
CA VAL A 62 -2.80 9.60 6.50
C VAL A 62 -3.35 10.50 7.61
N MET A 63 -3.92 11.65 7.27
CA MET A 63 -4.51 12.59 8.25
C MET A 63 -5.66 11.95 9.04
N ASP A 64 -6.49 11.15 8.36
CA ASP A 64 -7.63 10.46 8.96
C ASP A 64 -7.23 9.18 9.73
N GLY A 65 -5.94 8.80 9.73
CA GLY A 65 -5.44 7.59 10.38
C GLY A 65 -6.00 6.29 9.77
N VAL A 66 -6.40 6.33 8.50
CA VAL A 66 -6.89 5.16 7.77
C VAL A 66 -5.72 4.22 7.43
N VAL A 67 -4.59 4.83 7.08
CA VAL A 67 -3.29 4.19 6.81
C VAL A 67 -2.24 4.66 7.80
N ASP A 68 -1.16 3.91 7.91
CA ASP A 68 -0.03 4.16 8.81
C ASP A 68 1.13 4.83 8.07
#